data_AF-A0A2D5GUT5-F1
#
_entry.id   AF-A0A2D5GUT5-F1
#
_cell.length_a   1.000
_cell.length_b   1.000
_cell.length_c   1.000
_cell.angle_alpha   90.00
_cell.angle_beta   90.00
_cell.angle_gamma   90.00
#
_symmetry.space_group_name_H-M   'P 1'
#
loop_
_entity.id
_entity.type
_entity.pdbx_description
1 polymer ?
#
loop_
_entity_poly.entity_id
_entity_poly.type
_entity_poly.pdbx_seq_one_letter_code
_entity_poly.pdbx_strand_id
1 'polypeptide(L)'
;MNQKSEELVEPSFGKRFQTALKNLGIGIIFLMAGLFLLWHNESKILEREISISQAESILSENQDENSEQQEQANKESRNLQSTTMFNWGLRFAGWMIVFLGLATLFKPLVVLVDKIPFLWNFVGRGITVFALLSSFSLTLILLSAVWMVARPVFGAILLLSGVVPLYVLYRSGRRARLKHALRNA
;
A
#
# COMPACT_ATOMS: atom_id res chain seq x y z
N MET A 1 24.83 -47.12 -4.03
CA MET A 1 24.13 -45.85 -4.27
C MET A 1 24.78 -44.79 -3.41
N ASN A 2 25.49 -43.84 -4.03
CA ASN A 2 26.35 -42.87 -3.36
C ASN A 2 25.49 -41.65 -2.96
N GLN A 3 25.07 -41.58 -1.69
CA GLN A 3 24.41 -40.39 -1.16
C GLN A 3 25.47 -39.30 -0.94
N LYS A 4 25.63 -38.45 -1.95
CA LYS A 4 26.34 -37.17 -1.78
C LYS A 4 25.42 -36.27 -0.98
N SER A 5 25.62 -36.23 0.33
CA SER A 5 24.99 -35.25 1.21
C SER A 5 25.40 -33.86 0.72
N GLU A 6 24.47 -33.15 0.10
CA GLU A 6 24.63 -31.74 -0.26
C GLU A 6 24.73 -30.92 1.03
N GLU A 7 25.95 -30.70 1.51
CA GLU A 7 26.22 -29.69 2.53
C GLU A 7 25.81 -28.33 1.94
N LEU A 8 24.67 -27.80 2.39
CA LEU A 8 24.24 -26.45 2.08
C LEU A 8 25.15 -25.47 2.83
N VAL A 9 26.30 -25.14 2.24
CA VAL A 9 27.23 -24.15 2.78
C VAL A 9 26.48 -22.81 2.91
N GLU A 10 26.12 -22.45 4.14
CA GLU A 10 25.49 -21.17 4.45
C GLU A 10 26.39 -20.03 3.93
N PRO A 11 25.86 -19.11 3.12
CA PRO A 11 26.67 -18.04 2.56
C PRO A 11 27.23 -17.14 3.66
N SER A 12 28.49 -16.73 3.51
CA SER A 12 29.14 -15.84 4.49
C SER A 12 28.34 -14.54 4.67
N PHE A 13 28.45 -13.94 5.85
CA PHE A 13 27.78 -12.69 6.20
C PHE A 13 27.90 -11.61 5.12
N GLY A 14 29.09 -11.41 4.56
CA GLY A 14 29.33 -10.41 3.52
C GLY A 14 28.53 -10.68 2.24
N LYS A 15 28.46 -11.95 1.82
CA LYS A 15 27.66 -12.34 0.66
C LYS A 15 26.18 -12.10 0.92
N ARG A 16 25.67 -12.44 2.11
CA ARG A 16 24.27 -12.18 2.51
C ARG A 16 23.92 -10.70 2.51
N PHE A 17 24.81 -9.85 3.05
CA PHE A 17 24.62 -8.40 3.07
C PHE A 17 24.64 -7.80 1.66
N GLN A 18 25.58 -8.21 0.80
CA GLN A 18 25.64 -7.75 -0.57
C GLN A 18 24.41 -8.18 -1.39
N THR A 19 23.93 -9.41 -1.18
CA THR A 19 22.66 -9.86 -1.78
C THR A 19 21.48 -9.01 -1.30
N ALA A 20 21.42 -8.68 -0.01
CA ALA A 20 20.40 -7.78 0.52
C ALA A 20 20.48 -6.37 -0.07
N LEU A 21 21.69 -5.84 -0.29
CA LEU A 21 21.90 -4.52 -0.90
C LEU A 21 21.50 -4.48 -2.38
N LYS A 22 21.77 -5.55 -3.15
CA LYS A 22 21.27 -5.65 -4.53
C LYS A 22 19.74 -5.67 -4.56
N ASN A 23 19.13 -6.39 -3.63
CA ASN A 23 17.68 -6.46 -3.49
C ASN A 23 17.07 -5.13 -3.01
N LEU A 24 17.83 -4.28 -2.32
CA LEU A 24 17.41 -2.93 -1.91
C LEU A 24 17.06 -2.06 -3.12
N GLY A 25 17.88 -2.11 -4.18
CA GLY A 25 17.63 -1.37 -5.42
C GLY A 25 16.32 -1.76 -6.08
N ILE A 26 16.01 -3.06 -6.13
CA ILE A 26 14.71 -3.57 -6.62
C ILE A 26 13.55 -3.01 -5.77
N GLY A 27 13.75 -2.91 -4.45
CA GLY A 27 12.73 -2.41 -3.53
C GLY A 27 12.37 -0.94 -3.79
N ILE A 28 13.37 -0.09 -4.05
CA ILE A 28 13.15 1.31 -4.39
C ILE A 28 12.38 1.44 -5.70
N ILE A 29 12.71 0.62 -6.71
CA ILE A 29 11.98 0.58 -7.98
C ILE A 29 10.52 0.21 -7.74
N PHE A 30 10.25 -0.79 -6.91
CA PHE A 30 8.88 -1.15 -6.54
C PHE A 30 8.17 -0.04 -5.77
N LEU A 31 8.83 0.69 -4.86
CA LEU A 31 8.20 1.84 -4.22
C LEU A 31 7.78 2.88 -5.24
N MET A 32 8.69 3.30 -6.13
CA MET A 32 8.38 4.29 -7.15
C MET A 32 7.27 3.80 -8.09
N ALA A 33 7.34 2.56 -8.56
CA ALA A 33 6.33 1.98 -9.45
C ALA A 33 4.96 1.86 -8.77
N GLY A 34 4.91 1.43 -7.51
CA GLY A 34 3.68 1.28 -6.74
C GLY A 34 3.02 2.62 -6.44
N LEU A 35 3.79 3.63 -6.02
CA LEU A 35 3.28 4.99 -5.84
C LEU A 35 2.79 5.60 -7.16
N PHE A 36 3.57 5.45 -8.24
CA PHE A 36 3.19 5.95 -9.56
C PHE A 36 1.91 5.30 -10.08
N LEU A 37 1.77 3.97 -9.93
CA LEU A 37 0.59 3.23 -10.34
C LEU A 37 -0.65 3.67 -9.55
N LEU A 38 -0.53 3.82 -8.23
CA LEU A 38 -1.61 4.31 -7.38
C LEU A 38 -2.02 5.73 -7.77
N TRP A 39 -1.04 6.63 -7.91
CA TRP A 39 -1.28 8.02 -8.29
C TRP A 39 -1.98 8.13 -9.64
N HIS A 40 -1.41 7.48 -10.66
CA HIS A 40 -1.96 7.55 -12.02
C HIS A 40 -3.37 6.97 -12.10
N ASN A 41 -3.61 5.83 -11.44
CA ASN A 41 -4.94 5.23 -11.35
C ASN A 41 -5.94 6.18 -10.68
N GLU A 42 -5.56 6.80 -9.56
CA GLU A 42 -6.47 7.66 -8.80
C GLU A 42 -6.75 8.99 -9.51
N SER A 43 -5.75 9.60 -10.16
CA SER A 43 -5.96 10.81 -10.97
C SER A 43 -6.96 10.58 -12.09
N LYS A 44 -6.91 9.42 -12.76
CA LYS A 44 -7.86 9.07 -13.82
C LYS A 44 -9.29 8.91 -13.32
N ILE A 45 -9.46 8.50 -12.06
CA ILE A 45 -10.76 8.38 -11.43
C ILE A 45 -11.32 9.77 -11.10
N LEU A 46 -10.50 10.70 -10.60
CA LEU A 46 -10.93 12.07 -10.37
C LEU A 46 -11.39 12.78 -11.65
N GLU A 47 -10.62 12.66 -12.72
CA GLU A 47 -10.95 13.28 -14.01
C GLU A 47 -12.35 12.82 -14.48
N ARG A 48 -12.65 11.54 -14.30
CA ARG A 48 -13.95 10.94 -14.62
C ARG A 48 -15.07 11.48 -13.73
N GLU A 49 -14.85 11.55 -12.42
CA GLU A 49 -15.83 12.10 -11.47
C GLU A 49 -16.22 13.54 -11.80
N ILE A 50 -15.23 14.38 -12.16
CA ILE A 50 -15.47 15.77 -12.56
C ILE A 50 -16.32 15.84 -13.83
N SER A 51 -16.01 15.01 -14.84
CA SER A 51 -16.79 15.00 -16.10
C SER A 51 -18.25 14.56 -15.90
N ILE A 52 -18.51 13.64 -14.97
CA ILE A 52 -19.87 13.17 -14.66
C ILE A 52 -20.66 14.29 -13.99
N SER A 53 -20.08 14.96 -13.00
CA SER A 53 -20.74 16.08 -12.33
C SER A 53 -21.06 17.23 -13.29
N GLN A 54 -20.20 17.47 -14.29
CA GLN A 54 -20.48 18.46 -15.35
C GLN A 54 -21.61 18.01 -16.26
N ALA A 55 -21.61 16.74 -16.69
CA ALA A 55 -22.67 16.19 -17.52
C ALA A 55 -24.04 16.28 -16.81
N GLU A 56 -24.12 15.94 -15.52
CA GLU A 56 -25.35 16.05 -14.73
C GLU A 56 -25.92 17.46 -14.70
N SER A 57 -25.07 18.50 -14.60
CA SER A 57 -25.52 19.89 -14.62
C SER A 57 -26.17 20.27 -15.96
N ILE A 58 -25.63 19.80 -17.07
CA ILE A 58 -26.16 20.05 -18.42
C ILE A 58 -27.50 19.32 -18.63
N LEU A 59 -27.64 18.11 -18.07
CA LEU A 59 -28.89 17.34 -18.12
C LEU A 59 -30.00 18.00 -17.31
N SER A 60 -29.67 18.54 -16.13
CA SER A 60 -30.64 19.26 -15.29
C SER A 60 -31.14 20.56 -15.92
N GLU A 61 -30.38 21.15 -16.83
CA GLU A 61 -30.76 22.35 -17.58
C GLU A 61 -31.68 22.03 -18.79
N ASN A 62 -31.61 20.82 -19.33
CA ASN A 62 -32.34 20.40 -20.55
C ASN A 62 -33.35 19.27 -20.27
N GLN A 63 -34.04 19.31 -19.11
CA GLN A 63 -34.89 18.21 -18.61
C GLN A 63 -36.02 17.74 -19.56
N ASP A 64 -36.37 18.49 -20.60
CA ASP A 64 -37.61 18.29 -21.36
C ASP A 64 -37.55 17.27 -22.53
N GLU A 65 -36.40 16.68 -22.91
CA GLU A 65 -36.31 15.92 -24.19
C GLU A 65 -35.99 14.39 -24.13
N ASN A 66 -35.77 13.75 -22.98
CA ASN A 66 -34.72 12.72 -22.96
C ASN A 66 -35.10 11.24 -22.77
N SER A 67 -35.42 10.57 -23.89
CA SER A 67 -35.37 9.10 -23.98
C SER A 67 -33.95 8.58 -24.31
N GLU A 68 -33.18 9.32 -25.12
CA GLU A 68 -31.85 8.91 -25.60
C GLU A 68 -30.74 9.13 -24.55
N GLN A 69 -30.79 10.23 -23.80
CA GLN A 69 -29.81 10.49 -22.73
C GLN A 69 -29.98 9.51 -21.55
N GLN A 70 -31.21 9.04 -21.30
CA GLN A 70 -31.47 8.01 -20.29
C GLN A 70 -30.83 6.66 -20.68
N GLU A 71 -30.82 6.31 -21.98
CA GLU A 71 -30.15 5.11 -22.48
C GLU A 71 -28.63 5.24 -22.46
N GLN A 72 -28.09 6.43 -22.75
CA GLN A 72 -26.67 6.75 -22.61
C GLN A 72 -26.23 6.67 -21.14
N ALA A 73 -26.99 7.24 -20.21
CA ALA A 73 -26.74 7.14 -18.77
C ALA A 73 -26.76 5.68 -18.27
N ASN A 74 -27.68 4.85 -18.76
CA ASN A 74 -27.73 3.42 -18.43
C ASN A 74 -26.56 2.61 -19.03
N LYS A 75 -26.08 2.96 -20.23
CA LYS A 75 -24.88 2.34 -20.82
C LYS A 75 -23.61 2.77 -20.08
N GLU A 76 -23.49 4.06 -19.74
CA GLU A 76 -22.40 4.61 -18.93
C GLU A 76 -22.32 3.92 -17.57
N SER A 77 -23.46 3.80 -16.87
CA SER A 77 -23.58 3.15 -15.55
C SER A 77 -23.08 1.69 -15.54
N ARG A 78 -23.34 0.93 -16.60
CA ARG A 78 -22.84 -0.45 -16.74
C ARG A 78 -21.34 -0.51 -16.97
N ASN A 79 -20.79 0.40 -17.78
CA ASN A 79 -19.35 0.52 -18.01
C ASN A 79 -18.60 1.01 -16.75
N LEU A 80 -19.26 1.80 -15.91
CA LEU A 80 -18.74 2.25 -14.61
C LEU A 80 -18.55 1.07 -13.63
N GLN A 81 -19.47 0.10 -13.61
CA GLN A 81 -19.37 -1.06 -12.70
C GLN A 81 -18.20 -1.99 -13.07
N SER A 82 -18.01 -2.28 -14.36
CA SER A 82 -16.90 -3.13 -14.83
C SER A 82 -15.54 -2.48 -14.60
N THR A 83 -15.45 -1.17 -14.82
CA THR A 83 -14.22 -0.39 -14.55
C THR A 83 -13.97 -0.19 -13.06
N THR A 84 -15.02 -0.16 -12.23
CA THR A 84 -14.88 -0.08 -10.77
C THR A 84 -14.10 -1.28 -10.23
N MET A 85 -14.47 -2.52 -10.58
CA MET A 85 -13.75 -3.70 -10.11
C MET A 85 -12.27 -3.69 -10.52
N PHE A 86 -11.98 -3.28 -11.76
CA PHE A 86 -10.61 -3.13 -12.25
C PHE A 86 -9.82 -2.07 -11.46
N ASN A 87 -10.42 -0.91 -11.18
CA ASN A 87 -9.79 0.17 -10.42
C ASN A 87 -9.50 -0.23 -8.97
N TRP A 88 -10.41 -0.98 -8.32
CA TRP A 88 -10.16 -1.54 -6.99
C TRP A 88 -9.04 -2.58 -7.02
N GLY A 89 -8.98 -3.42 -8.05
CA GLY A 89 -7.88 -4.35 -8.28
C GLY A 89 -6.53 -3.64 -8.44
N LEU A 90 -6.47 -2.56 -9.22
CA LEU A 90 -5.26 -1.76 -9.39
C LEU A 90 -4.80 -1.09 -8.08
N ARG A 91 -5.73 -0.63 -7.24
CA ARG A 91 -5.40 -0.09 -5.91
C ARG A 91 -4.79 -1.15 -5.01
N PHE A 92 -5.39 -2.33 -4.97
CA PHE A 92 -4.86 -3.45 -4.19
C PHE A 92 -3.47 -3.89 -4.70
N ALA A 93 -3.31 -3.99 -6.03
CA ALA A 93 -2.03 -4.32 -6.65
C ALA A 93 -0.97 -3.25 -6.35
N GLY A 94 -1.31 -1.97 -6.47
CA GLY A 94 -0.42 -0.85 -6.14
C GLY A 94 0.00 -0.86 -4.68
N TRP A 95 -0.93 -1.06 -3.75
CA TRP A 95 -0.62 -1.23 -2.33
C TRP A 95 0.32 -2.42 -2.08
N MET A 96 0.08 -3.55 -2.76
CA MET A 96 0.93 -4.74 -2.63
C MET A 96 2.35 -4.47 -3.16
N ILE A 97 2.49 -3.75 -4.27
CA ILE A 97 3.79 -3.36 -4.82
C ILE A 97 4.53 -2.43 -3.83
N VAL A 98 3.85 -1.45 -3.24
CA VAL A 98 4.43 -0.56 -2.21
C VAL A 98 4.83 -1.37 -0.98
N PHE A 99 4.00 -2.30 -0.52
CA PHE A 99 4.31 -3.21 0.58
C PHE A 99 5.59 -4.01 0.32
N LEU A 100 5.71 -4.63 -0.86
CA LEU A 100 6.88 -5.40 -1.25
C LEU A 100 8.13 -4.52 -1.35
N GLY A 101 7.99 -3.30 -1.86
CA GLY A 101 9.05 -2.29 -1.88
C GLY A 101 9.53 -1.91 -0.47
N LEU A 102 8.62 -1.67 0.47
CA LEU A 102 8.96 -1.34 1.86
C LEU A 102 9.60 -2.55 2.55
N ALA A 103 9.03 -3.75 2.41
CA ALA A 103 9.54 -4.96 3.04
C ALA A 103 10.96 -5.31 2.57
N THR A 104 11.26 -5.08 1.30
CA THR A 104 12.60 -5.28 0.72
C THR A 104 13.57 -4.19 1.19
N LEU A 105 13.11 -2.97 1.43
CA LEU A 105 13.91 -1.87 1.97
C LEU A 105 14.54 -2.20 3.33
N PHE A 106 13.82 -2.93 4.18
CA PHE A 106 14.29 -3.32 5.51
C PHE A 106 15.09 -4.63 5.54
N LYS A 107 15.25 -5.36 4.42
CA LYS A 107 16.03 -6.61 4.40
C LYS A 107 17.49 -6.45 4.83
N PRO A 108 18.25 -5.44 4.38
CA PRO A 108 19.63 -5.24 4.84
C PRO A 108 19.70 -5.04 6.36
N LEU A 109 18.69 -4.38 6.95
CA LEU A 109 18.60 -4.18 8.40
C LEU A 109 18.45 -5.51 9.15
N VAL A 110 17.66 -6.46 8.64
CA VAL A 110 17.53 -7.81 9.22
C VAL A 110 18.88 -8.53 9.25
N VAL A 111 19.62 -8.49 8.14
CA VAL A 111 20.93 -9.16 8.02
C VAL A 111 21.95 -8.59 9.01
N LEU A 112 21.87 -7.28 9.31
CA LEU A 112 22.73 -6.67 10.34
C LEU A 112 22.36 -7.15 11.75
N VAL A 113 21.07 -7.34 12.03
CA VAL A 113 20.56 -7.78 13.33
C VAL A 113 20.80 -9.28 13.59
N ASP A 114 20.99 -10.09 12.56
CA ASP A 114 21.31 -11.54 12.69
C ASP A 114 22.52 -11.81 13.60
N LYS A 115 23.41 -10.83 13.81
CA LYS A 115 24.53 -10.95 14.75
C LYS A 115 24.14 -10.92 16.23
N ILE A 116 22.89 -10.58 16.56
CA ILE A 116 22.39 -10.47 17.94
C ILE A 116 21.43 -11.64 18.23
N PRO A 117 21.86 -12.65 19.00
CA PRO A 117 21.15 -13.94 19.14
C PRO A 117 19.74 -13.89 19.77
N PHE A 118 19.27 -12.73 20.24
CA PHE A 118 17.92 -12.55 20.82
C PHE A 118 16.93 -11.81 19.90
N LEU A 119 17.41 -10.98 18.96
CA LEU A 119 16.56 -10.05 18.20
C LEU A 119 16.08 -10.59 16.85
N TRP A 120 16.76 -11.60 16.29
CA TRP A 120 16.51 -12.13 14.95
C TRP A 120 15.03 -12.51 14.68
N ASN A 121 14.42 -13.30 15.56
CA ASN A 121 13.04 -13.78 15.38
C ASN A 121 11.98 -12.66 15.43
N PHE A 122 12.21 -11.64 16.24
CA PHE A 122 11.30 -10.51 16.41
C PHE A 122 11.46 -9.49 15.28
N VAL A 123 12.69 -9.25 14.84
CA VAL A 123 12.98 -8.24 13.82
C VAL A 123 12.50 -8.69 12.45
N GLY A 124 12.67 -9.97 12.09
CA GLY A 124 12.15 -10.50 10.82
C GLY A 124 10.63 -10.38 10.68
N ARG A 125 9.88 -10.88 11.67
CA ARG A 125 8.39 -10.80 11.70
C ARG A 125 7.87 -9.38 11.95
N GLY A 126 8.56 -8.61 12.78
CA GLY A 126 8.18 -7.24 13.12
C GLY A 126 8.29 -6.30 11.92
N ILE A 127 9.34 -6.45 11.11
CA ILE A 127 9.56 -5.64 9.91
C ILE A 127 8.49 -5.87 8.85
N THR A 128 8.03 -7.11 8.64
CA THR A 128 6.96 -7.35 7.65
C THR A 128 5.63 -6.74 8.08
N VAL A 129 5.28 -6.85 9.37
CA VAL A 129 4.08 -6.18 9.92
C VAL A 129 4.23 -4.66 9.86
N PHE A 130 5.40 -4.13 10.23
CA PHE A 130 5.70 -2.70 10.14
C PHE A 130 5.55 -2.19 8.70
N ALA A 131 6.11 -2.91 7.73
CA ALA A 131 6.02 -2.60 6.31
C ALA A 131 4.58 -2.61 5.80
N LEU A 132 3.78 -3.59 6.23
CA LEU A 132 2.37 -3.73 5.84
C LEU A 132 1.50 -2.58 6.39
N LEU A 133 1.68 -2.22 7.66
CA LEU A 133 0.95 -1.10 8.26
C LEU A 133 1.39 0.24 7.66
N SER A 134 2.69 0.40 7.43
CA SER A 134 3.24 1.63 6.84
C SER A 134 2.83 1.80 5.38
N SER A 135 2.84 0.72 4.57
CA SER A 135 2.36 0.79 3.18
C SER A 135 0.88 1.11 3.11
N PHE A 136 0.07 0.54 4.00
CA PHE A 136 -1.37 0.83 4.07
C PHE A 136 -1.63 2.29 4.43
N SER A 137 -0.89 2.84 5.40
CA SER A 137 -0.94 4.26 5.77
C SER A 137 -0.53 5.16 4.59
N LEU A 138 0.56 4.84 3.88
CA LEU A 138 0.99 5.57 2.69
C LEU A 138 -0.09 5.58 1.60
N THR A 139 -0.72 4.45 1.34
CA THR A 139 -1.81 4.35 0.36
C THR A 139 -2.98 5.24 0.74
N LEU A 140 -3.40 5.25 2.02
CA LEU A 140 -4.48 6.12 2.49
C LEU A 140 -4.17 7.61 2.36
N ILE A 141 -2.93 8.02 2.67
CA ILE A 141 -2.49 9.41 2.52
C ILE A 141 -2.49 9.82 1.05
N LEU A 142 -2.01 8.94 0.15
CA LEU A 142 -2.00 9.21 -1.29
C LEU A 142 -3.43 9.35 -1.83
N LEU A 143 -4.33 8.44 -1.47
CA LEU A 143 -5.76 8.56 -1.81
C LEU A 143 -6.35 9.86 -1.26
N SER A 144 -6.06 10.20 -0.01
CA SER A 144 -6.53 11.44 0.61
C SER A 144 -6.13 12.68 -0.21
N ALA A 145 -4.86 12.78 -0.60
CA ALA A 145 -4.35 13.92 -1.36
C ALA A 145 -5.06 14.09 -2.71
N VAL A 146 -5.39 12.98 -3.36
CA VAL A 146 -6.09 12.98 -4.65
C VAL A 146 -7.55 13.39 -4.45
N TRP A 147 -8.29 12.72 -3.56
CA TRP A 147 -9.72 13.02 -3.31
C TRP A 147 -9.99 14.39 -2.70
N MET A 148 -8.97 15.07 -2.16
CA MET A 148 -9.11 16.41 -1.60
C MET A 148 -9.56 17.46 -2.62
N VAL A 149 -9.30 17.24 -3.91
CA VAL A 149 -9.70 18.15 -5.01
C VAL A 149 -11.19 18.02 -5.35
N ALA A 150 -11.67 16.79 -5.59
CA ALA A 150 -13.06 16.58 -6.02
C ALA A 150 -14.04 16.53 -4.84
N ARG A 151 -13.61 16.02 -3.68
CA ARG A 151 -14.46 15.80 -2.50
C ARG A 151 -13.63 16.02 -1.21
N PRO A 152 -13.40 17.28 -0.79
CA PRO A 152 -12.46 17.61 0.30
C PRO A 152 -12.79 16.91 1.63
N VAL A 153 -14.07 16.72 1.95
CA VAL A 153 -14.51 16.00 3.16
C VAL A 153 -14.08 14.53 3.13
N PHE A 154 -14.23 13.86 1.99
CA PHE A 154 -13.82 12.46 1.84
C PHE A 154 -12.30 12.33 1.95
N GLY A 155 -11.55 13.25 1.32
CA GLY A 155 -10.10 13.34 1.47
C GLY A 155 -9.66 13.51 2.92
N ALA A 156 -10.31 14.40 3.69
CA ALA A 156 -9.98 14.64 5.09
C ALA A 156 -10.21 13.42 5.98
N ILE A 157 -11.31 12.68 5.78
CA ILE A 157 -11.60 11.44 6.51
C ILE A 157 -10.54 10.38 6.22
N LEU A 158 -10.14 10.22 4.96
CA LEU A 158 -9.06 9.30 4.57
C LEU A 158 -7.72 9.68 5.22
N LEU A 159 -7.41 10.97 5.31
CA LEU A 159 -6.18 11.46 5.95
C LEU A 159 -6.11 11.06 7.41
N LEU A 160 -7.21 11.30 8.16
CA LEU A 160 -7.32 10.93 9.57
C LEU A 160 -7.22 9.41 9.75
N SER A 161 -7.87 8.63 8.89
CA SER A 161 -7.79 7.17 8.90
C SER A 161 -6.37 6.67 8.66
N GLY A 162 -5.60 7.35 7.80
CA GLY A 162 -4.19 7.05 7.51
C GLY A 162 -3.28 7.10 8.74
N VAL A 163 -3.65 7.85 9.79
CA VAL A 163 -2.88 7.95 11.04
C VAL A 163 -3.10 6.72 11.95
N VAL A 164 -4.24 6.04 11.84
CA VAL A 164 -4.62 4.92 12.73
C VAL A 164 -3.62 3.77 12.70
N PRO A 165 -3.17 3.25 11.54
CA PRO A 165 -2.16 2.18 11.48
C PRO A 165 -0.84 2.59 12.14
N LEU A 166 -0.39 3.83 11.94
CA LEU A 166 0.83 4.36 12.56
C LEU A 166 0.69 4.45 14.09
N TYR A 167 -0.49 4.89 14.57
CA TYR A 167 -0.79 4.94 15.99
C TYR A 167 -0.83 3.54 16.64
N VAL A 168 -1.44 2.55 15.97
CA VAL A 168 -1.46 1.16 16.44
C VAL A 168 -0.04 0.60 16.56
N LEU A 169 0.81 0.87 15.56
CA LEU A 169 2.20 0.46 15.54
C LEU A 169 3.02 1.10 16.68
N TYR A 170 2.78 2.38 16.95
CA TYR A 170 3.39 3.08 18.07
C TYR A 170 2.99 2.49 19.44
N ARG A 171 1.70 2.17 19.61
CA ARG A 171 1.16 1.59 20.84
C ARG A 171 1.66 0.16 21.08
N SER A 172 1.76 -0.67 20.04
CA SER A 172 2.17 -2.07 20.17
C SER A 172 3.62 -2.17 20.69
N GLY A 173 4.52 -1.31 20.22
CA GLY A 173 5.90 -1.22 20.69
C GLY A 173 6.04 -0.88 22.18
N ARG A 174 5.15 -0.05 22.74
CA ARG A 174 5.14 0.30 24.17
C ARG A 174 4.62 -0.83 25.07
N ARG A 175 3.56 -1.53 24.65
CA ARG A 175 2.92 -2.59 25.44
C ARG A 175 3.80 -3.83 25.63
N ALA A 176 4.65 -4.13 24.64
CA ALA A 176 5.62 -5.22 24.75
C ALA A 176 6.62 -4.98 25.91
N ARG A 177 7.06 -3.73 26.10
CA ARG A 177 7.99 -3.36 27.17
C ARG A 177 7.35 -3.43 28.56
N LEU A 178 6.09 -2.99 28.68
CA LEU A 178 5.35 -3.00 29.95
C LEU A 178 5.05 -4.41 30.48
N LYS A 179 4.67 -5.35 29.59
CA LYS A 179 4.41 -6.73 30.00
C LYS A 179 5.66 -7.45 30.51
N HIS A 180 6.83 -7.14 29.95
CA HIS A 180 8.10 -7.67 30.43
C HIS A 180 8.50 -7.07 31.79
N ALA A 181 8.26 -5.77 32.00
CA ALA A 181 8.55 -5.12 33.28
C ALA A 181 7.65 -5.64 34.41
N LEU A 182 6.35 -5.86 34.16
CA LEU A 182 5.40 -6.36 35.16
C LEU A 182 5.55 -7.86 35.47
N ARG A 183 6.13 -8.65 34.57
CA ARG A 183 6.41 -10.08 34.83
C ARG A 183 7.65 -10.30 35.69
N ASN A 184 8.53 -9.29 35.74
CA ASN A 184 9.80 -9.34 36.46
C ASN A 184 9.77 -8.50 37.76
N ALA A 185 8.61 -7.95 38.14
CA ALA A 185 8.35 -7.23 39.39
C ALA A 185 7.46 -8.08 40.28
#